data_AF-A0A239IG04-F1
#
_entry.id   AF-A0A239IG04-F1
#
_cell.length_a   1.000
_cell.length_b   1.000
_cell.length_c   1.000
_cell.angle_alpha   90.00
_cell.angle_beta   90.00
_cell.angle_gamma   90.00
#
_symmetry.space_group_name_H-M   'P 1'
#
loop_
_entity.id
_entity.type
_entity.pdbx_description
1 polymer ?
#
loop_
_entity_poly.entity_id
_entity_poly.type
_entity_poly.pdbx_seq_one_letter_code
_entity_poly.pdbx_strand_id
1 'polypeptide(L)'
;MPSLSFTLPHWLYWVGLIVFPIVAMILSRRPQRAEKRYTLPLAYMIAVTGGIIGLHRFYLKNMLGLVYIPIFLFILYANGQTQDARTILSNHENQLRVAQRVIDREEGRVTDARAGLDDMQAAIDAAEEGSFARRSAEKRLERAQDTVSKGEVRLTEARATLIEAQPLRDQAAATRANWDNAAGYALYAIIALLLIDFVLLPGMVRRANDNLPAHEELTEAEKALRAAEAEEGPKHDRDYAENWIDRLSLFCGEFVAYWAVIAVFVYYYEVIARYVFGSPTNWAHEAMYLMFGMQYLIAGAYAMMTESHVRVDIFYAPLTKPKKAWVDLLTSVFFFIFAGTLLVTSWIFAMDAVAVPSGNSIVSDWARGQITLGEMFAGFGTSQWTDPNIRWGEISFNEWEVPLWPMKWVMVIGGLLLVLQGVSKVSKDIREIARGN
;
A
#
# COMPACT_ATOMS: atom_id res chain seq x y z
N MET A 1 -13.92 -17.54 4.46
CA MET A 1 -14.23 -16.14 4.88
C MET A 1 -14.75 -15.27 3.73
N PRO A 2 -15.55 -14.21 3.98
CA PRO A 2 -15.88 -13.23 2.95
C PRO A 2 -14.61 -12.51 2.49
N SER A 3 -14.33 -12.52 1.17
CA SER A 3 -13.22 -11.77 0.58
C SER A 3 -13.63 -10.31 0.36
N LEU A 4 -12.80 -9.38 0.82
CA LEU A 4 -12.98 -7.94 0.56
C LEU A 4 -12.38 -7.58 -0.80
N SER A 5 -13.19 -7.67 -1.87
CA SER A 5 -12.80 -7.20 -3.20
C SER A 5 -13.04 -5.69 -3.34
N PHE A 6 -12.32 -4.89 -2.56
CA PHE A 6 -12.37 -3.43 -2.68
C PHE A 6 -11.06 -2.89 -3.24
N THR A 7 -11.15 -2.37 -4.46
CA THR A 7 -10.08 -1.59 -5.09
C THR A 7 -10.41 -0.12 -4.96
N LEU A 8 -9.50 0.69 -4.41
CA LEU A 8 -9.71 2.12 -4.25
C LEU A 8 -9.77 2.78 -5.65
N PRO A 9 -10.88 3.44 -6.02
CA PRO A 9 -10.93 4.19 -7.27
C PRO A 9 -9.88 5.31 -7.27
N HIS A 10 -9.18 5.52 -8.38
CA HIS A 10 -8.12 6.54 -8.47
C HIS A 10 -8.61 7.94 -8.10
N TRP A 11 -9.82 8.31 -8.52
CA TRP A 11 -10.40 9.61 -8.18
C TRP A 11 -10.58 9.77 -6.66
N LEU A 12 -10.93 8.69 -5.95
CA LEU A 12 -11.15 8.71 -4.51
C LEU A 12 -9.82 8.86 -3.76
N TYR A 13 -8.73 8.28 -4.28
CA TYR A 13 -7.38 8.52 -3.78
C TYR A 13 -7.01 10.02 -3.85
N TRP A 14 -7.15 10.64 -5.03
CA TRP A 14 -6.82 12.06 -5.20
C TRP A 14 -7.73 13.00 -4.42
N VAL A 15 -9.04 12.73 -4.41
CA VAL A 15 -10.00 13.48 -3.59
C VAL A 15 -9.67 13.33 -2.11
N GLY A 16 -9.30 12.13 -1.66
CA GLY A 16 -8.83 11.89 -0.30
C GLY A 16 -7.61 12.74 0.04
N LEU A 17 -6.57 12.72 -0.81
CA LEU A 17 -5.34 13.49 -0.58
C LEU A 17 -5.54 15.01 -0.57
N ILE A 18 -6.58 15.53 -1.21
CA ILE A 18 -6.87 16.97 -1.26
C ILE A 18 -7.87 17.38 -0.17
N VAL A 19 -9.02 16.73 -0.12
CA VAL A 19 -10.14 17.13 0.74
C VAL A 19 -9.86 16.82 2.20
N PHE A 20 -9.29 15.65 2.49
CA PHE A 20 -9.06 15.25 3.89
C PHE A 20 -8.13 16.23 4.62
N PRO A 21 -6.95 16.61 4.10
CA PRO A 21 -6.11 17.60 4.76
C PRO A 21 -6.77 18.96 4.96
N ILE A 22 -7.52 19.45 3.97
CA ILE A 22 -8.22 20.74 4.09
C ILE A 22 -9.22 20.69 5.25
N VAL A 23 -10.03 19.64 5.30
CA VAL A 23 -10.98 19.43 6.39
C VAL A 23 -10.25 19.30 7.73
N ALA A 24 -9.16 18.53 7.77
CA ALA A 24 -8.36 18.33 8.97
C ALA A 24 -7.71 19.64 9.47
N MET A 25 -7.18 20.49 8.59
CA MET A 25 -6.67 21.83 8.90
C MET A 25 -7.76 22.74 9.48
N ILE A 26 -8.97 22.71 8.89
CA ILE A 26 -10.11 23.51 9.40
C ILE A 26 -10.51 23.03 10.80
N LEU A 27 -10.46 21.71 11.04
CA LEU A 27 -10.79 21.12 12.33
C LEU A 27 -9.71 21.37 13.39
N SER A 28 -8.43 21.29 13.03
CA SER A 28 -7.30 21.46 13.96
C SER A 28 -7.15 22.88 14.46
N ARG A 29 -7.52 23.87 13.62
CA ARG A 29 -7.49 25.30 13.97
C ARG A 29 -8.66 25.72 14.86
N ARG A 30 -9.58 24.82 15.22
CA ARG A 30 -10.66 25.12 16.16
C ARG A 30 -10.08 25.26 17.57
N PRO A 31 -10.54 26.25 18.36
CA PRO A 31 -10.08 26.40 19.74
C PRO A 31 -10.36 25.11 20.51
N GLN A 32 -9.33 24.55 21.13
CA GLN A 32 -9.48 23.39 22.00
C GLN A 32 -10.40 23.75 23.16
N ARG A 33 -11.36 22.87 23.46
CA ARG A 33 -12.23 23.07 24.62
C ARG A 33 -11.37 22.97 25.87
N ALA A 34 -11.54 23.92 26.79
CA ALA A 34 -10.81 23.96 28.06
C ALA A 34 -11.04 22.71 28.93
N GLU A 35 -12.17 22.03 28.75
CA GLU A 35 -12.49 20.77 29.44
C GLU A 35 -12.29 19.57 28.53
N LYS A 36 -11.42 18.63 28.97
CA LYS A 36 -11.29 17.30 28.36
C LYS A 36 -12.59 16.54 28.59
N ARG A 37 -13.35 16.21 27.55
CA ARG A 37 -14.54 15.35 27.61
C ARG A 37 -14.50 14.30 26.51
N TYR A 38 -14.94 13.09 26.83
CA TYR A 38 -15.18 12.04 25.85
C TYR A 38 -16.40 12.40 25.00
N THR A 39 -16.26 12.33 23.68
CA THR A 39 -17.36 12.68 22.76
C THR A 39 -17.89 11.43 22.07
N LEU A 40 -19.21 11.39 21.90
CA LEU A 40 -19.89 10.26 21.28
C LEU A 40 -19.47 10.05 19.80
N PRO A 41 -19.33 11.09 18.95
CA PRO A 41 -18.85 10.91 17.58
C PRO A 41 -17.46 10.29 17.52
N LEU A 42 -16.54 10.73 18.39
CA LEU A 42 -15.19 10.16 18.45
C LEU A 42 -15.21 8.71 18.93
N ALA A 43 -16.06 8.39 19.92
CA ALA A 43 -16.18 7.03 20.43
C ALA A 43 -16.73 6.06 19.37
N TYR A 44 -17.73 6.47 18.57
CA TYR A 44 -18.21 5.69 17.42
C TYR A 44 -17.15 5.57 16.32
N MET A 45 -16.45 6.65 16.02
CA MET A 45 -15.35 6.62 15.04
C MET A 45 -14.31 5.56 15.45
N ILE A 46 -13.85 5.58 16.70
CA ILE A 46 -12.89 4.59 17.22
C ILE A 46 -13.48 3.18 17.22
N ALA A 47 -14.79 3.02 17.47
CA ALA A 47 -15.43 1.70 17.40
C ALA A 47 -15.48 1.15 15.97
N VAL A 48 -15.74 2.00 14.97
CA VAL A 48 -15.67 1.62 13.56
C VAL A 48 -14.24 1.30 13.15
N THR A 49 -13.27 2.14 13.53
CA THR A 49 -11.89 2.07 13.04
C THR A 49 -10.96 1.22 13.90
N GLY A 50 -11.41 0.75 15.06
CA GLY A 50 -10.55 0.11 16.05
C GLY A 50 -11.26 -0.91 16.92
N GLY A 51 -12.57 -1.08 16.72
CA GLY A 51 -13.39 -1.91 17.60
C GLY A 51 -13.12 -3.40 17.49
N ILE A 52 -12.55 -3.87 16.38
CA ILE A 52 -12.15 -5.28 16.22
C ILE A 52 -11.09 -5.70 17.26
N ILE A 53 -10.28 -4.74 17.74
CA ILE A 53 -9.25 -4.96 18.78
C ILE A 53 -9.72 -4.38 20.14
N GLY A 54 -10.95 -3.86 20.22
CA GLY A 54 -11.51 -3.30 21.45
C GLY A 54 -11.04 -1.88 21.79
N LEU A 55 -10.46 -1.13 20.84
CA LEU A 55 -9.88 0.20 21.09
C LEU A 55 -10.91 1.22 21.62
N HIS A 56 -12.18 1.11 21.25
CA HIS A 56 -13.25 1.98 21.74
C HIS A 56 -13.50 1.81 23.24
N ARG A 57 -13.28 0.62 23.78
CA ARG A 57 -13.37 0.40 25.23
C ARG A 57 -12.16 0.98 25.95
N PHE A 58 -10.96 0.82 25.42
CA PHE A 58 -9.74 1.41 25.99
C PHE A 58 -9.77 2.94 25.96
N TYR A 59 -10.29 3.53 24.88
CA TYR A 59 -10.54 4.98 24.80
C TYR A 59 -11.38 5.48 25.99
N LEU A 60 -12.38 4.70 26.41
CA LEU A 60 -13.25 4.99 27.55
C LEU A 60 -12.74 4.42 28.88
N LYS A 61 -11.44 4.06 28.97
CA LYS A 61 -10.77 3.46 30.13
C LYS A 61 -11.44 2.17 30.66
N ASN A 62 -12.11 1.42 29.79
CA ASN A 62 -12.77 0.17 30.14
C ASN A 62 -11.91 -1.05 29.76
N MET A 63 -11.48 -1.82 30.76
CA MET A 63 -10.61 -2.99 30.58
C MET A 63 -11.28 -4.20 29.90
N LEU A 64 -12.61 -4.21 29.75
CA LEU A 64 -13.29 -5.24 28.96
C LEU A 64 -12.88 -5.22 27.47
N GLY A 65 -12.21 -4.15 27.01
CA GLY A 65 -11.53 -4.15 25.71
C GLY A 65 -10.53 -5.30 25.54
N LEU A 66 -9.93 -5.81 26.63
CA LEU A 66 -9.00 -6.94 26.61
C LEU A 66 -9.62 -8.24 26.08
N VAL A 67 -10.95 -8.40 26.13
CA VAL A 67 -11.64 -9.59 25.58
C VAL A 67 -11.49 -9.70 24.07
N TYR A 68 -11.38 -8.57 23.36
CA TYR A 68 -11.22 -8.55 21.91
C TYR A 68 -9.87 -9.09 21.45
N ILE A 69 -8.81 -8.81 22.22
CA ILE A 69 -7.42 -9.16 21.86
C ILE A 69 -7.22 -10.66 21.63
N PRO A 70 -7.56 -11.58 22.57
CA PRO A 70 -7.34 -13.00 22.34
C PRO A 70 -8.19 -13.56 21.20
N ILE A 71 -9.42 -13.06 21.00
CA ILE A 71 -10.27 -13.48 19.86
C ILE A 71 -9.64 -13.02 18.55
N PHE A 72 -9.15 -11.77 18.50
CA PHE A 72 -8.46 -11.22 17.34
C PHE A 72 -7.17 -11.99 17.04
N LEU A 73 -6.32 -12.24 18.04
CA LEU A 73 -5.10 -13.04 17.88
C LEU A 73 -5.40 -14.46 17.40
N PHE A 74 -6.49 -15.07 17.86
CA PHE A 74 -6.94 -16.37 17.38
C PHE A 74 -7.33 -16.33 15.90
N ILE A 75 -8.01 -15.26 15.43
CA ILE A 75 -8.30 -15.09 14.00
C ILE A 75 -7.01 -15.03 13.19
N LEU A 76 -6.02 -14.23 13.63
CA LEU A 76 -4.72 -14.14 12.94
C LEU A 76 -4.03 -15.51 12.87
N TYR A 77 -4.01 -16.24 13.98
CA TYR A 77 -3.43 -17.58 14.05
C TYR A 77 -4.15 -18.56 13.12
N ALA A 78 -5.48 -18.62 13.18
CA ALA A 78 -6.30 -19.53 12.38
C ALA A 78 -6.19 -19.22 10.88
N ASN A 79 -6.06 -17.93 10.50
CA ASN A 79 -5.79 -17.55 9.11
C ASN A 79 -4.39 -17.96 8.65
N GLY A 80 -3.38 -17.86 9.52
CA GLY A 80 -2.05 -18.44 9.27
C GLY A 80 -2.12 -19.95 8.98
N GLN A 81 -2.83 -20.70 9.84
CA GLN A 81 -3.05 -22.14 9.64
C GLN A 81 -3.84 -22.46 8.36
N THR A 82 -4.80 -21.61 7.99
CA THR A 82 -5.56 -21.75 6.74
C THR A 82 -4.66 -21.59 5.51
N GLN A 83 -3.70 -20.67 5.56
CA GLN A 83 -2.73 -20.45 4.48
C GLN A 83 -1.75 -21.63 4.33
N ASP A 84 -1.27 -22.17 5.44
CA ASP A 84 -0.41 -23.37 5.44
C ASP A 84 -1.17 -24.58 4.87
N ALA A 85 -2.40 -24.81 5.34
CA ALA A 85 -3.27 -25.88 4.84
C ALA A 85 -3.62 -25.70 3.35
N ARG A 86 -3.80 -24.47 2.87
CA ARG A 86 -4.02 -24.17 1.44
C ARG A 86 -2.82 -24.57 0.58
N THR A 87 -1.59 -24.34 1.07
CA THR A 87 -0.37 -24.70 0.35
C THR A 87 -0.26 -26.22 0.22
N ILE A 88 -0.51 -26.96 1.30
CA ILE A 88 -0.53 -28.43 1.30
C ILE A 88 -1.61 -28.96 0.35
N LEU A 89 -2.82 -28.42 0.44
CA LEU A 89 -3.94 -28.78 -0.44
C LEU A 89 -3.58 -28.56 -1.92
N SER A 90 -3.01 -27.40 -2.26
CA SER A 90 -2.60 -27.07 -3.62
C SER A 90 -1.54 -28.03 -4.17
N ASN A 91 -0.62 -28.50 -3.33
CA ASN A 91 0.40 -29.47 -3.74
C ASN A 91 -0.23 -30.81 -4.10
N HIS A 92 -1.12 -31.34 -3.26
CA HIS A 92 -1.83 -32.60 -3.55
C HIS A 92 -2.77 -32.46 -4.76
N GLU A 93 -3.49 -31.35 -4.89
CA GLU A 93 -4.31 -31.08 -6.07
C GLU A 93 -3.48 -31.02 -7.36
N ASN A 94 -2.26 -30.48 -7.30
CA ASN A 94 -1.35 -30.48 -8.43
C ASN A 94 -0.85 -31.91 -8.76
N GLN A 95 -0.51 -32.72 -7.74
CA GLN A 95 -0.12 -34.12 -7.94
C GLN A 95 -1.24 -34.93 -8.64
N LEU A 96 -2.47 -34.82 -8.13
CA LEU A 96 -3.64 -35.47 -8.73
C LEU A 96 -3.86 -35.00 -10.16
N ARG A 97 -3.75 -33.69 -10.42
CA ARG A 97 -3.92 -33.12 -11.76
C ARG A 97 -2.86 -33.63 -12.74
N VAL A 98 -1.60 -33.77 -12.31
CA VAL A 98 -0.52 -34.33 -13.14
C VAL A 98 -0.77 -35.81 -13.42
N ALA A 99 -1.11 -36.59 -12.40
CA ALA A 99 -1.42 -38.02 -12.55
C ALA A 99 -2.61 -38.25 -13.51
N GLN A 100 -3.69 -37.47 -13.35
CA GLN A 100 -4.85 -37.54 -14.23
C GLN A 100 -4.49 -37.25 -15.69
N ARG A 101 -3.70 -36.20 -15.97
CA ARG A 101 -3.25 -35.89 -17.33
C ARG A 101 -2.40 -37.01 -17.94
N VAL A 102 -1.62 -37.73 -17.13
CA VAL A 102 -0.85 -38.89 -17.61
C VAL A 102 -1.80 -40.02 -18.00
N ILE A 103 -2.81 -40.29 -17.20
CA ILE A 103 -3.85 -41.30 -17.51
C ILE A 103 -4.56 -40.93 -18.80
N ASP A 104 -5.12 -39.72 -18.88
CA ASP A 104 -5.88 -39.26 -20.05
C ASP A 104 -5.06 -39.36 -21.35
N ARG A 105 -3.75 -39.11 -21.28
CA ARG A 105 -2.85 -39.17 -22.45
C ARG A 105 -2.40 -40.58 -22.80
N GLU A 106 -2.01 -41.39 -21.82
CA GLU A 106 -1.41 -42.70 -22.08
C GLU A 106 -2.48 -43.79 -22.27
N GLU A 107 -3.68 -43.64 -21.71
CA GLU A 107 -4.73 -44.66 -21.78
C GLU A 107 -5.18 -44.91 -23.23
N GLY A 108 -5.45 -43.85 -24.00
CA GLY A 108 -5.74 -43.98 -25.43
C GLY A 108 -4.57 -44.56 -26.23
N ARG A 109 -3.35 -44.06 -25.99
CA ARG A 109 -2.14 -44.51 -26.72
C ARG A 109 -1.83 -45.98 -26.49
N VAL A 110 -1.96 -46.47 -25.26
CA VAL A 110 -1.75 -47.88 -24.91
C VAL A 110 -2.86 -48.74 -25.51
N THR A 111 -4.12 -48.29 -25.43
CA THR A 111 -5.26 -49.02 -25.99
C THR A 111 -5.14 -49.19 -27.50
N ASP A 112 -4.83 -48.11 -28.22
CA ASP A 112 -4.66 -48.13 -29.68
C ASP A 112 -3.45 -48.98 -30.09
N ALA A 113 -2.32 -48.82 -29.40
CA ALA A 113 -1.11 -49.61 -29.68
C ALA A 113 -1.33 -51.10 -29.42
N ARG A 114 -2.08 -51.45 -28.37
CA ARG A 114 -2.43 -52.84 -28.02
C ARG A 114 -3.39 -53.45 -29.04
N ALA A 115 -4.40 -52.70 -29.49
CA ALA A 115 -5.34 -53.18 -30.49
C ALA A 115 -4.67 -53.49 -31.85
N GLY A 116 -3.62 -52.77 -32.21
CA GLY A 116 -2.88 -52.98 -33.46
C GLY A 116 -1.81 -54.08 -33.41
N LEU A 117 -1.54 -54.73 -32.27
CA LEU A 117 -0.46 -55.71 -32.16
C LEU A 117 -0.70 -56.95 -33.03
N ASP A 118 -1.92 -57.47 -33.04
CA ASP A 118 -2.27 -58.68 -33.78
C ASP A 118 -2.16 -58.46 -35.30
N ASP A 119 -2.62 -57.30 -35.79
CA ASP A 119 -2.49 -56.91 -37.19
C ASP A 119 -1.02 -56.73 -37.60
N MET A 120 -0.20 -56.16 -36.72
CA MET A 120 1.24 -56.03 -36.94
C MET A 120 1.96 -57.38 -36.97
N GLN A 121 1.54 -58.33 -36.14
CA GLN A 121 2.06 -59.70 -36.13
C GLN A 121 1.67 -60.43 -37.43
N ALA A 122 0.42 -60.35 -37.84
CA ALA A 122 -0.05 -60.94 -39.10
C ALA A 122 0.70 -60.37 -40.32
N ALA A 123 1.06 -59.08 -40.30
CA ALA A 123 1.86 -58.46 -41.36
C ALA A 123 3.32 -58.95 -41.41
N ILE A 124 3.89 -59.42 -40.30
CA ILE A 124 5.21 -60.07 -40.26
C ILE A 124 5.10 -61.49 -40.83
N ASP A 125 4.06 -62.23 -40.43
CA ASP A 125 3.84 -63.62 -40.84
C ASP A 125 3.56 -63.74 -42.35
N ALA A 126 2.92 -62.72 -42.94
CA ALA A 126 2.65 -62.64 -44.37
C ALA A 126 3.86 -62.17 -45.22
N ALA A 127 4.93 -61.65 -44.60
CA ALA A 127 6.08 -61.09 -45.31
C ALA A 127 7.19 -62.13 -45.56
N GLU A 128 7.75 -62.12 -46.77
CA GLU A 128 8.84 -63.01 -47.17
C GLU A 128 10.06 -62.90 -46.23
N GLU A 129 10.62 -64.05 -45.90
CA GLU A 129 11.71 -64.19 -44.96
C GLU A 129 12.98 -63.47 -45.46
N GLY A 130 13.56 -62.61 -44.62
CA GLY A 130 14.73 -61.79 -44.98
C GLY A 130 14.43 -60.51 -45.79
N SER A 131 13.17 -60.24 -46.17
CA SER A 131 12.78 -59.04 -46.92
C SER A 131 12.88 -57.75 -46.10
N PHE A 132 13.06 -56.60 -46.78
CA PHE A 132 13.01 -55.28 -46.15
C PHE A 132 11.64 -54.99 -45.51
N ALA A 133 10.56 -55.48 -46.13
CA ALA A 133 9.19 -55.35 -45.63
C ALA A 133 9.01 -56.02 -44.27
N ARG A 134 9.57 -57.23 -44.10
CA ARG A 134 9.57 -57.97 -42.83
C ARG A 134 10.32 -57.21 -41.73
N ARG A 135 11.54 -56.75 -41.99
CA ARG A 135 12.34 -55.97 -41.01
C ARG A 135 11.64 -54.67 -40.58
N SER A 136 10.95 -54.01 -41.50
CA SER A 136 10.17 -52.80 -41.21
C SER A 136 8.94 -53.12 -40.35
N ALA A 137 8.24 -54.23 -40.63
CA ALA A 137 7.11 -54.71 -39.83
C ALA A 137 7.54 -55.12 -38.42
N GLU A 138 8.64 -55.86 -38.28
CA GLU A 138 9.26 -56.21 -36.99
C GLU A 138 9.57 -54.97 -36.14
N LYS A 139 10.18 -53.94 -36.75
CA LYS A 139 10.50 -52.68 -36.04
C LYS A 139 9.25 -51.88 -35.65
N ARG A 140 8.14 -51.98 -36.40
CA ARG A 140 6.86 -51.36 -36.02
C ARG A 140 6.22 -52.10 -34.85
N LEU A 141 6.22 -53.43 -34.87
CA LEU A 141 5.75 -54.26 -33.78
C LEU A 141 6.55 -53.99 -32.50
N GLU A 142 7.88 -53.96 -32.59
CA GLU A 142 8.78 -53.64 -31.47
C GLU A 142 8.42 -52.28 -30.84
N ARG A 143 8.23 -51.23 -31.65
CA ARG A 143 7.83 -49.90 -31.16
C ARG A 143 6.46 -49.88 -30.51
N ALA A 144 5.50 -50.65 -31.04
CA ALA A 144 4.16 -50.77 -30.47
C ALA A 144 4.22 -51.49 -29.11
N GLN A 145 4.96 -52.60 -29.02
CA GLN A 145 5.21 -53.33 -27.76
C GLN A 145 5.92 -52.45 -26.73
N ASP A 146 6.90 -51.65 -27.15
CA ASP A 146 7.59 -50.67 -26.31
C ASP A 146 6.65 -49.58 -25.79
N THR A 147 5.71 -49.13 -26.64
CA THR A 147 4.69 -48.13 -26.27
C THR A 147 3.73 -48.70 -25.24
N VAL A 148 3.28 -49.94 -25.42
CA VAL A 148 2.40 -50.64 -24.47
C VAL A 148 3.11 -50.85 -23.14
N SER A 149 4.32 -51.43 -23.13
CA SER A 149 5.02 -51.72 -21.87
C SER A 149 5.35 -50.46 -21.06
N LYS A 150 5.94 -49.43 -21.70
CA LYS A 150 6.27 -48.16 -21.03
C LYS A 150 5.03 -47.38 -20.64
N GLY A 151 3.98 -47.43 -21.45
CA GLY A 151 2.70 -46.79 -21.17
C GLY A 151 1.98 -47.43 -19.98
N GLU A 152 1.99 -48.76 -19.87
CA GLU A 152 1.40 -49.50 -18.74
C GLU A 152 2.09 -49.20 -17.41
N VAL A 153 3.42 -49.11 -17.40
CA VAL A 153 4.17 -48.70 -16.20
C VAL A 153 3.74 -47.30 -15.76
N ARG A 154 3.69 -46.34 -16.68
CA ARG A 154 3.26 -44.96 -16.39
C ARG A 154 1.80 -44.88 -15.94
N LEU A 155 0.90 -45.66 -16.53
CA LEU A 155 -0.50 -45.75 -16.13
C LEU A 155 -0.63 -46.33 -14.72
N THR A 156 0.16 -47.35 -14.39
CA THR A 156 0.17 -47.97 -13.07
C THR A 156 0.67 -46.98 -12.01
N GLU A 157 1.78 -46.31 -12.26
CA GLU A 157 2.33 -45.27 -11.38
C GLU A 157 1.35 -44.10 -11.18
N ALA A 158 0.73 -43.62 -12.25
CA ALA A 158 -0.23 -42.52 -12.18
C ALA A 158 -1.51 -42.92 -11.43
N ARG A 159 -2.02 -44.12 -11.63
CA ARG A 159 -3.19 -44.65 -10.89
C ARG A 159 -2.87 -44.86 -9.41
N ALA A 160 -1.68 -45.38 -9.09
CA ALA A 160 -1.22 -45.49 -7.71
C ALA A 160 -1.14 -44.11 -7.04
N THR A 161 -0.58 -43.12 -7.75
CA THR A 161 -0.52 -41.73 -7.28
C THR A 161 -1.91 -41.16 -7.00
N LEU A 162 -2.91 -41.41 -7.86
CA LEU A 162 -4.30 -41.00 -7.59
C LEU A 162 -4.83 -41.62 -6.30
N ILE A 163 -4.67 -42.92 -6.12
CA ILE A 163 -5.19 -43.65 -4.96
C ILE A 163 -4.53 -43.15 -3.66
N GLU A 164 -3.22 -42.90 -3.68
CA GLU A 164 -2.47 -42.44 -2.52
C GLU A 164 -2.70 -40.96 -2.19
N ALA A 165 -2.71 -40.09 -3.20
CA ALA A 165 -2.81 -38.65 -3.00
C ALA A 165 -4.24 -38.16 -2.74
N GLN A 166 -5.27 -38.90 -3.17
CA GLN A 166 -6.68 -38.53 -2.98
C GLN A 166 -7.06 -38.39 -1.48
N PRO A 167 -6.84 -39.38 -0.60
CA PRO A 167 -7.18 -39.23 0.81
C PRO A 167 -6.38 -38.12 1.51
N LEU A 168 -5.13 -37.92 1.11
CA LEU A 168 -4.28 -36.83 1.63
C LEU A 168 -4.81 -35.45 1.22
N ARG A 169 -5.25 -35.31 -0.03
CA ARG A 169 -5.91 -34.10 -0.54
C ARG A 169 -7.18 -33.81 0.25
N ASP A 170 -8.02 -34.82 0.48
CA ASP A 170 -9.29 -34.63 1.17
C ASP A 170 -9.10 -34.32 2.67
N GLN A 171 -8.10 -34.93 3.31
CA GLN A 171 -7.68 -34.55 4.67
C GLN A 171 -7.17 -33.10 4.73
N ALA A 172 -6.34 -32.68 3.78
CA ALA A 172 -5.87 -31.30 3.69
C ALA A 172 -7.02 -30.31 3.44
N ALA A 173 -7.99 -30.68 2.61
CA ALA A 173 -9.20 -29.89 2.37
C ALA A 173 -10.05 -29.74 3.64
N ALA A 174 -10.27 -30.82 4.39
CA ALA A 174 -10.99 -30.80 5.66
C ALA A 174 -10.27 -29.94 6.70
N THR A 175 -8.95 -30.08 6.81
CA THR A 175 -8.12 -29.27 7.72
C THR A 175 -8.22 -27.78 7.41
N ARG A 176 -8.11 -27.41 6.12
CA ARG A 176 -8.29 -26.04 5.66
C ARG A 176 -9.69 -25.51 6.02
N ALA A 177 -10.74 -26.30 5.75
CA ALA A 177 -12.12 -25.92 6.03
C ALA A 177 -12.37 -25.70 7.53
N ASN A 178 -11.78 -26.54 8.38
CA ASN A 178 -11.88 -26.40 9.84
C ASN A 178 -11.27 -25.08 10.33
N TRP A 179 -10.07 -24.73 9.85
CA TRP A 179 -9.43 -23.47 10.21
C TRP A 179 -10.16 -22.24 9.66
N ASP A 180 -10.66 -22.28 8.42
CA ASP A 180 -11.45 -21.18 7.83
C ASP A 180 -12.75 -20.97 8.61
N ASN A 181 -13.44 -22.06 8.99
CA ASN A 181 -14.65 -21.99 9.81
C ASN A 181 -14.35 -21.45 11.22
N ALA A 182 -13.30 -21.94 11.88
CA ALA A 182 -12.91 -21.48 13.21
C ALA A 182 -12.60 -19.99 13.24
N ALA A 183 -11.85 -19.52 12.24
CA ALA A 183 -11.55 -18.10 12.06
C ALA A 183 -12.83 -17.29 11.78
N GLY A 184 -13.75 -17.83 10.97
CA GLY A 184 -15.06 -17.24 10.70
C GLY A 184 -15.95 -17.09 11.95
N TYR A 185 -16.03 -18.11 12.79
CA TYR A 185 -16.79 -18.04 14.05
C TYR A 185 -16.20 -17.03 15.03
N ALA A 186 -14.87 -16.95 15.13
CA ALA A 186 -14.20 -15.95 15.95
C ALA A 186 -14.47 -14.51 15.44
N LEU A 187 -14.49 -14.32 14.12
CA LEU A 187 -14.88 -13.04 13.51
C LEU A 187 -16.34 -12.68 13.83
N TYR A 188 -17.28 -13.63 13.72
CA TYR A 188 -18.67 -13.40 14.10
C TYR A 188 -18.82 -13.06 15.59
N ALA A 189 -18.02 -13.67 16.46
CA ALA A 189 -17.99 -13.31 17.87
C ALA A 189 -17.55 -11.86 18.09
N ILE A 190 -16.48 -11.40 17.42
CA ILE A 190 -16.06 -9.99 17.48
C ILE A 190 -17.15 -9.06 16.97
N ILE A 191 -17.77 -9.38 15.83
CA ILE A 191 -18.84 -8.55 15.26
C ILE A 191 -20.02 -8.48 16.22
N ALA A 192 -20.41 -9.59 16.84
CA ALA A 192 -21.48 -9.61 17.83
C ALA A 192 -21.15 -8.74 19.06
N LEU A 193 -19.94 -8.86 19.60
CA LEU A 193 -19.46 -8.00 20.70
C LEU A 193 -19.47 -6.52 20.30
N LEU A 194 -19.00 -6.21 19.09
CA LEU A 194 -18.98 -4.86 18.54
C LEU A 194 -20.39 -4.31 18.39
N LEU A 195 -21.35 -5.05 17.84
CA LEU A 195 -22.75 -4.62 17.76
C LEU A 195 -23.37 -4.32 19.12
N ILE A 196 -23.08 -5.15 20.14
CA ILE A 196 -23.48 -4.88 21.53
C ILE A 196 -22.87 -3.55 22.00
N ASP A 197 -21.59 -3.33 21.73
CA ASP A 197 -20.89 -2.13 22.15
C ASP A 197 -21.36 -0.87 21.44
N PHE A 198 -21.77 -0.95 20.18
CA PHE A 198 -22.38 0.16 19.44
C PHE A 198 -23.68 0.64 20.12
N VAL A 199 -24.44 -0.27 20.73
CA VAL A 199 -25.64 0.06 21.51
C VAL A 199 -25.27 0.61 22.90
N LEU A 200 -24.24 0.05 23.55
CA LEU A 200 -23.82 0.46 24.90
C LEU A 200 -22.99 1.76 24.93
N LEU A 201 -22.44 2.16 23.79
CA LEU A 201 -21.51 3.28 23.63
C LEU A 201 -21.99 4.60 24.26
N PRO A 202 -23.25 5.06 24.05
CA PRO A 202 -23.74 6.28 24.69
C PRO A 202 -23.69 6.23 26.21
N GLY A 203 -24.05 5.08 26.80
CA GLY A 203 -24.00 4.86 28.24
C GLY A 203 -22.57 4.80 28.78
N MET A 204 -21.67 4.17 28.02
CA MET A 204 -20.25 4.11 28.38
C MET A 204 -19.58 5.48 28.33
N VAL A 205 -19.86 6.29 27.31
CA VAL A 205 -19.35 7.67 27.20
C VAL A 205 -19.85 8.53 28.35
N ARG A 206 -21.13 8.40 28.73
CA ARG A 206 -21.68 9.12 29.88
C ARG A 206 -20.95 8.76 31.17
N ARG A 207 -20.81 7.46 31.48
CA ARG A 207 -20.08 7.00 32.68
C ARG A 207 -18.61 7.40 32.67
N ALA A 208 -17.95 7.36 31.51
CA ALA A 208 -16.56 7.79 31.38
C ALA A 208 -16.42 9.29 31.67
N ASN A 209 -17.38 10.09 31.21
CA ASN A 209 -17.40 11.53 31.51
C ASN A 209 -17.72 11.82 32.98
N ASP A 210 -18.62 11.06 33.60
CA ASP A 210 -18.95 11.21 35.02
C ASP A 210 -17.73 10.90 35.93
N ASN A 211 -16.83 10.03 35.47
CA ASN A 211 -15.59 9.65 36.17
C ASN A 211 -14.38 10.52 35.78
N LEU A 212 -14.55 11.59 34.98
CA LEU A 212 -13.45 12.50 34.67
C LEU A 212 -13.12 13.34 35.91
N PRO A 213 -11.84 13.40 36.33
CA PRO A 213 -11.44 14.30 37.39
C PRO A 213 -11.64 15.76 36.94
N ALA A 214 -12.13 16.62 37.84
CA ALA A 214 -12.41 18.04 37.55
C ALA A 214 -11.15 18.85 37.21
N HIS A 215 -10.00 18.42 37.73
CA HIS A 215 -8.67 18.93 37.41
C HIS A 215 -7.74 17.74 37.17
N GLU A 216 -6.97 17.79 36.08
CA GLU A 216 -5.90 16.83 35.85
C GLU A 216 -4.78 17.17 36.84
N GLU A 217 -4.63 16.37 37.90
CA GLU A 217 -3.47 16.46 38.80
C GLU A 217 -2.24 16.02 38.04
N LEU A 218 -1.59 16.99 37.39
CA LEU A 218 -0.31 16.76 36.73
C LEU A 218 0.67 16.22 37.77
N THR A 219 1.29 15.10 37.44
CA THR A 219 2.35 14.51 38.24
C THR A 219 3.48 15.53 38.36
N GLU A 220 4.23 15.53 39.47
CA GLU A 220 5.35 16.48 39.64
C GLU A 220 6.36 16.41 38.48
N ALA A 221 6.54 15.23 37.87
CA ALA A 221 7.31 15.05 36.64
C ALA A 221 6.71 15.75 35.41
N GLU A 222 5.39 15.75 35.24
CA GLU A 222 4.70 16.43 34.13
C GLU A 222 4.69 17.95 34.32
N LYS A 223 4.60 18.42 35.57
CA LYS A 223 4.77 19.84 35.90
C LYS A 223 6.19 20.31 35.62
N ALA A 224 7.18 19.53 36.04
CA ALA A 224 8.60 19.80 35.76
C ALA A 224 8.90 19.78 34.25
N LEU A 225 8.33 18.82 33.51
CA LEU A 225 8.45 18.75 32.05
C LEU A 225 7.84 19.97 31.37
N ARG A 226 6.61 20.37 31.73
CA ARG A 226 5.97 21.57 31.17
C ARG A 226 6.73 22.85 31.52
N ALA A 227 7.31 22.93 32.71
CA ALA A 227 8.14 24.07 33.11
C ALA A 227 9.44 24.14 32.29
N ALA A 228 10.07 22.98 32.03
CA ALA A 228 11.25 22.89 31.16
C ALA A 228 10.92 23.21 29.69
N GLU A 229 9.79 22.70 29.17
CA GLU A 229 9.27 23.03 27.83
C GLU A 229 8.93 24.53 27.70
N ALA A 230 8.51 25.18 28.80
CA ALA A 230 8.21 26.61 28.82
C ALA A 230 9.48 27.49 28.89
N GLU A 231 10.58 27.01 29.49
CA GLU A 231 11.88 27.71 29.51
C GLU A 231 12.60 27.66 28.15
N GLU A 232 12.50 26.55 27.40
CA GLU A 232 13.05 26.44 26.04
C GLU A 232 12.13 27.01 24.96
N GLY A 233 10.84 27.20 25.28
CA GLY A 233 9.83 27.88 24.48
C GLY A 233 9.77 27.40 23.03
N PRO A 234 8.94 26.39 22.68
CA PRO A 234 8.73 26.06 21.27
C PRO A 234 8.16 27.30 20.59
N LYS A 235 8.98 27.94 19.73
CA LYS A 235 8.45 28.92 18.79
C LYS A 235 7.29 28.24 18.08
N HIS A 236 6.11 28.85 18.11
CA HIS A 236 5.00 28.31 17.35
C HIS A 236 5.42 28.33 15.88
N ASP A 237 5.06 27.33 15.06
CA ASP A 237 5.55 27.28 13.66
C ASP A 237 5.22 28.57 12.87
N ARG A 238 4.17 29.27 13.30
CA ARG A 238 3.78 30.60 12.79
C ARG A 238 4.81 31.70 13.04
N ASP A 239 5.59 31.59 14.11
CA ASP A 239 6.60 32.58 14.51
C ASP A 239 7.82 32.55 13.58
N TYR A 240 8.03 31.45 12.85
CA TYR A 240 9.04 31.36 11.79
C TYR A 240 8.62 32.05 10.49
N ALA A 241 7.31 32.31 10.31
CA ALA A 241 6.74 32.80 9.07
C ALA A 241 6.71 34.33 8.97
N GLU A 242 7.83 34.92 8.52
CA GLU A 242 7.97 36.39 8.39
C GLU A 242 7.38 36.94 7.09
N ASN A 243 7.53 36.21 5.98
CA ASN A 243 7.13 36.66 4.64
C ASN A 243 6.13 35.72 3.97
N TRP A 244 5.70 36.05 2.75
CA TRP A 244 4.70 35.27 2.02
C TRP A 244 5.21 33.87 1.61
N ILE A 245 6.53 33.71 1.37
CA ILE A 245 7.16 32.43 1.03
C ILE A 245 7.09 31.51 2.23
N ASP A 246 7.48 32.01 3.42
CA ASP A 246 7.41 31.21 4.64
C ASP A 246 5.97 30.82 4.98
N ARG A 247 5.00 31.74 4.78
CA ARG A 247 3.57 31.42 4.97
C ARG A 247 3.08 30.35 4.00
N LEU A 248 3.58 30.34 2.77
CA LEU A 248 3.28 29.31 1.79
C LEU A 248 3.88 27.97 2.22
N SER A 249 5.15 27.94 2.62
CA SER A 249 5.83 26.74 3.13
C SER A 249 5.15 26.18 4.38
N LEU A 250 4.74 27.05 5.31
CA LEU A 250 3.96 26.70 6.50
C LEU A 250 2.62 26.06 6.11
N PHE A 251 1.88 26.68 5.20
CA PHE A 251 0.60 26.14 4.72
C PHE A 251 0.77 24.78 4.05
N CYS A 252 1.73 24.65 3.14
CA CYS A 252 1.99 23.41 2.43
C CYS A 252 2.47 22.29 3.37
N GLY A 253 3.33 22.61 4.34
CA GLY A 253 3.78 21.67 5.37
C GLY A 253 2.65 21.19 6.28
N GLU A 254 1.83 22.12 6.79
CA GLU A 254 0.64 21.80 7.59
C GLU A 254 -0.35 20.94 6.78
N PHE A 255 -0.57 21.27 5.51
CA PHE A 255 -1.42 20.49 4.61
C PHE A 255 -0.93 19.04 4.47
N VAL A 256 0.34 18.83 4.12
CA VAL A 256 0.84 17.46 3.91
C VAL A 256 1.05 16.68 5.21
N ALA A 257 1.17 17.35 6.37
CA ALA A 257 1.27 16.68 7.66
C ALA A 257 0.04 15.78 7.95
N TYR A 258 -1.15 16.17 7.47
CA TYR A 258 -2.37 15.37 7.63
C TYR A 258 -2.41 14.11 6.77
N TRP A 259 -1.56 13.96 5.75
CA TRP A 259 -1.42 12.70 5.02
C TRP A 259 -0.93 11.55 5.91
N ALA A 260 -0.15 11.85 6.95
CA ALA A 260 0.26 10.84 7.92
C ALA A 260 -0.95 10.19 8.63
N VAL A 261 -2.04 10.95 8.84
CA VAL A 261 -3.28 10.42 9.43
C VAL A 261 -3.99 9.48 8.44
N ILE A 262 -4.00 9.81 7.14
CA ILE A 262 -4.51 8.93 6.09
C ILE A 262 -3.76 7.60 6.11
N ALA A 263 -2.43 7.64 6.24
CA ALA A 263 -1.60 6.43 6.28
C ALA A 263 -1.97 5.48 7.42
N VAL A 264 -2.27 6.00 8.61
CA VAL A 264 -2.71 5.19 9.75
C VAL A 264 -3.99 4.42 9.39
N PHE A 265 -4.98 5.09 8.80
CA PHE A 265 -6.23 4.42 8.41
C PHE A 265 -6.03 3.38 7.31
N VAL A 266 -5.24 3.71 6.27
CA VAL A 266 -5.01 2.81 5.13
C VAL A 266 -4.20 1.58 5.56
N TYR A 267 -3.13 1.74 6.35
CA TYR A 267 -2.37 0.59 6.83
C TYR A 267 -3.14 -0.26 7.83
N TYR A 268 -3.94 0.36 8.70
CA TYR A 268 -4.83 -0.39 9.58
C TYR A 268 -5.83 -1.22 8.77
N TYR A 269 -6.45 -0.62 7.74
CA TYR A 269 -7.31 -1.34 6.81
C TYR A 269 -6.56 -2.48 6.11
N GLU A 270 -5.34 -2.26 5.61
CA GLU A 270 -4.53 -3.30 4.96
C GLU A 270 -4.22 -4.46 5.90
N VAL A 271 -3.83 -4.19 7.16
CA VAL A 271 -3.56 -5.23 8.16
C VAL A 271 -4.82 -6.07 8.40
N ILE A 272 -5.98 -5.44 8.53
CA ILE A 272 -7.25 -6.16 8.69
C ILE A 272 -7.57 -6.96 7.44
N ALA A 273 -7.58 -6.33 6.26
CA ALA A 273 -7.94 -6.98 5.00
C ALA A 273 -7.03 -8.20 4.74
N ARG A 274 -5.73 -8.05 4.94
CA ARG A 274 -4.73 -9.10 4.74
C ARG A 274 -4.83 -10.22 5.76
N TYR A 275 -4.82 -9.90 7.06
CA TYR A 275 -4.63 -10.92 8.09
C TYR A 275 -5.92 -11.39 8.76
N VAL A 276 -7.00 -10.61 8.70
CA VAL A 276 -8.32 -10.99 9.22
C VAL A 276 -9.18 -11.58 8.12
N PHE A 277 -9.19 -10.98 6.92
CA PHE A 277 -10.03 -11.44 5.82
C PHE A 277 -9.28 -12.29 4.78
N GLY A 278 -7.96 -12.45 4.90
CA GLY A 278 -7.16 -13.20 3.94
C GLY A 278 -7.16 -12.58 2.53
N SER A 279 -7.42 -11.27 2.44
CA SER A 279 -7.66 -10.53 1.21
C SER A 279 -6.74 -9.30 1.14
N PRO A 280 -5.45 -9.48 0.81
CA PRO A 280 -4.51 -8.37 0.65
C PRO A 280 -5.02 -7.39 -0.41
N THR A 281 -4.82 -6.09 -0.21
CA THR A 281 -5.20 -5.11 -1.23
C THR A 281 -4.10 -4.95 -2.27
N ASN A 282 -4.49 -4.67 -3.50
CA ASN A 282 -3.56 -4.38 -4.60
C ASN A 282 -3.11 -2.90 -4.62
N TRP A 283 -3.81 -2.01 -3.89
CA TRP A 283 -3.62 -0.56 -3.97
C TRP A 283 -2.98 0.07 -2.74
N ALA A 284 -3.20 -0.45 -1.52
CA ALA A 284 -2.86 0.27 -0.29
C ALA A 284 -1.36 0.51 -0.14
N HIS A 285 -0.53 -0.49 -0.43
CA HIS A 285 0.92 -0.36 -0.31
C HIS A 285 1.48 0.71 -1.26
N GLU A 286 1.10 0.64 -2.54
CA GLU A 286 1.58 1.57 -3.55
C GLU A 286 1.05 2.99 -3.28
N ALA A 287 -0.26 3.14 -2.99
CA ALA A 287 -0.86 4.43 -2.64
C ALA A 287 -0.10 5.14 -1.51
N MET A 288 0.27 4.41 -0.44
CA MET A 288 0.99 4.99 0.69
C MET A 288 2.44 5.31 0.37
N TYR A 289 3.14 4.40 -0.33
CA TYR A 289 4.51 4.66 -0.78
C TYR A 289 4.59 5.95 -1.60
N LEU A 290 3.65 6.09 -2.54
CA LEU A 290 3.53 7.23 -3.43
C LEU A 290 3.18 8.52 -2.68
N MET A 291 2.20 8.47 -1.78
CA MET A 291 1.81 9.60 -0.92
C MET A 291 2.97 10.08 -0.05
N PHE A 292 3.73 9.18 0.59
CA PHE A 292 4.88 9.56 1.42
C PHE A 292 6.02 10.20 0.61
N GLY A 293 6.26 9.73 -0.62
CA GLY A 293 7.23 10.37 -1.51
C GLY A 293 6.87 11.83 -1.80
N MET A 294 5.59 12.08 -2.12
CA MET A 294 5.07 13.45 -2.28
C MET A 294 5.16 14.26 -0.98
N GLN A 295 4.81 13.65 0.16
CA GLN A 295 4.84 14.30 1.48
C GLN A 295 6.24 14.80 1.81
N TYR A 296 7.25 13.95 1.61
CA TYR A 296 8.63 14.24 1.93
C TYR A 296 9.17 15.44 1.14
N LEU A 297 8.85 15.51 -0.16
CA LEU A 297 9.31 16.59 -1.02
C LEU A 297 8.70 17.95 -0.65
N ILE A 298 7.40 17.98 -0.33
CA ILE A 298 6.73 19.22 0.12
C ILE A 298 7.22 19.60 1.53
N ALA A 299 7.37 18.63 2.43
CA ALA A 299 7.83 18.85 3.81
C ALA A 299 9.27 19.38 3.88
N GLY A 300 10.10 19.19 2.85
CA GLY A 300 11.46 19.73 2.81
C GLY A 300 11.51 21.26 2.96
N ALA A 301 10.62 22.00 2.27
CA ALA A 301 10.55 23.45 2.41
C ALA A 301 10.09 23.88 3.82
N TYR A 302 9.11 23.16 4.37
CA TYR A 302 8.64 23.37 5.75
C TYR A 302 9.76 23.15 6.78
N ALA A 303 10.44 22.01 6.72
CA ALA A 303 11.52 21.67 7.63
C ALA A 303 12.73 22.61 7.50
N MET A 304 12.91 23.25 6.35
CA MET A 304 13.92 24.30 6.16
C MET A 304 13.50 25.59 6.85
N MET A 305 12.23 25.97 6.76
CA MET A 305 11.68 27.17 7.40
C MET A 305 11.76 27.07 8.94
N THR A 306 11.43 25.92 9.51
CA THR A 306 11.45 25.67 10.96
C THR A 306 12.83 25.26 11.50
N GLU A 307 13.85 25.22 10.63
CA GLU A 307 15.21 24.75 10.95
C GLU A 307 15.27 23.33 11.54
N SER A 308 14.28 22.47 11.24
CA SER A 308 14.16 21.11 11.76
C SER A 308 15.00 20.08 10.99
N HIS A 309 15.86 20.51 10.07
CA HIS A 309 16.80 19.62 9.39
C HIS A 309 17.87 19.15 10.37
N VAL A 310 18.25 17.87 10.26
CA VAL A 310 19.41 17.33 10.98
C VAL A 310 20.64 18.09 10.51
N ARG A 311 21.23 18.86 11.41
CA ARG A 311 22.42 19.69 11.18
C ARG A 311 23.50 19.34 12.19
N VAL A 312 24.75 19.39 11.76
CA VAL A 312 25.90 19.15 12.65
C VAL A 312 26.29 20.49 13.27
N ASP A 313 25.84 20.74 14.50
CA ASP A 313 25.95 22.06 15.12
C ASP A 313 27.23 22.31 15.93
N ILE A 314 28.18 21.37 15.96
CA ILE A 314 29.39 21.46 16.80
C ILE A 314 30.17 22.77 16.57
N PHE A 315 30.31 23.19 15.31
CA PHE A 315 31.04 24.41 14.95
C PHE A 315 30.12 25.60 14.69
N TYR A 316 28.82 25.39 14.51
CA TYR A 316 27.84 26.43 14.19
C TYR A 316 27.20 27.03 15.45
N ALA A 317 26.85 26.21 16.43
CA ALA A 317 26.19 26.65 17.67
C ALA A 317 26.90 27.81 18.39
N PRO A 318 28.23 27.79 18.61
CA PRO A 318 28.92 28.86 19.36
C PRO A 318 29.14 30.15 18.55
N LEU A 319 28.81 30.19 17.26
CA LEU A 319 29.01 31.38 16.44
C LEU A 319 28.03 32.50 16.81
N THR A 320 28.51 33.75 16.72
CA THR A 320 27.65 34.94 16.83
C THR A 320 26.69 35.02 15.64
N LYS A 321 25.54 35.68 15.82
CA LYS A 321 24.52 35.86 14.76
C LYS A 321 25.08 36.31 13.39
N PRO A 322 25.97 37.32 13.28
CA PRO A 322 26.48 37.74 11.98
C PRO A 322 27.42 36.69 11.37
N LYS A 323 28.19 35.95 12.19
CA LYS A 323 29.04 34.85 11.71
C LYS A 323 28.20 33.68 11.20
N LYS A 324 27.09 33.37 11.87
CA LYS A 324 26.11 32.37 11.42
C LYS A 324 25.55 32.74 10.05
N ALA A 325 25.07 33.98 9.90
CA ALA A 325 24.53 34.46 8.63
C ALA A 325 25.54 34.39 7.47
N TRP A 326 26.82 34.68 7.71
CA TRP A 326 27.88 34.51 6.70
C TRP A 326 28.11 33.04 6.32
N VAL A 327 28.12 32.13 7.30
CA VAL A 327 28.26 30.69 7.05
C VAL A 327 27.03 30.16 6.30
N ASP A 328 25.83 30.57 6.69
CA ASP A 328 24.58 30.19 6.01
C ASP A 328 24.54 30.74 4.57
N LEU A 329 25.00 31.97 4.35
CA LEU A 329 25.14 32.55 3.01
C LEU A 329 26.13 31.77 2.14
N LEU A 330 27.29 31.39 2.66
CA LEU A 330 28.27 30.59 1.92
C LEU A 330 27.74 29.19 1.60
N THR A 331 27.13 28.53 2.59
CA THR A 331 26.59 27.17 2.43
C THR A 331 25.34 27.15 1.54
N SER A 332 24.62 28.27 1.42
CA SER A 332 23.47 28.41 0.52
C SER A 332 23.80 28.11 -0.95
N VAL A 333 25.04 28.33 -1.39
CA VAL A 333 25.48 28.01 -2.76
C VAL A 333 25.32 26.51 -3.04
N PHE A 334 25.79 25.65 -2.13
CA PHE A 334 25.65 24.20 -2.27
C PHE A 334 24.19 23.77 -2.18
N PHE A 335 23.43 24.44 -1.31
CA PHE A 335 21.99 24.23 -1.22
C PHE A 335 21.28 24.54 -2.55
N PHE A 336 21.57 25.67 -3.21
CA PHE A 336 20.95 26.01 -4.48
C PHE A 336 21.38 25.11 -5.63
N ILE A 337 22.61 24.59 -5.62
CA ILE A 337 23.04 23.55 -6.58
C ILE A 337 22.15 22.31 -6.40
N PHE A 338 21.98 21.84 -5.16
CA PHE A 338 21.13 20.70 -4.85
C PHE A 338 19.66 20.95 -5.22
N ALA A 339 19.07 22.03 -4.71
CA ALA A 339 17.66 22.36 -4.91
C ALA A 339 17.35 22.66 -6.39
N GLY A 340 18.26 23.34 -7.08
CA GLY A 340 18.16 23.59 -8.53
C GLY A 340 18.23 22.30 -9.35
N THR A 341 19.17 21.41 -9.04
CA THR A 341 19.26 20.09 -9.70
C THR A 341 18.00 19.27 -9.45
N LEU A 342 17.50 19.26 -8.21
CA LEU A 342 16.26 18.57 -7.85
C LEU A 342 15.07 19.15 -8.63
N LEU A 343 14.95 20.46 -8.75
CA LEU A 343 13.87 21.10 -9.51
C LEU A 343 13.96 20.77 -11.01
N VAL A 344 15.14 20.85 -11.62
CA VAL A 344 15.34 20.55 -13.04
C VAL A 344 15.07 19.07 -13.34
N THR A 345 15.61 18.16 -12.53
CA THR A 345 15.37 16.71 -12.72
C THR A 345 13.91 16.35 -12.48
N SER A 346 13.26 16.94 -11.47
CA SER A 346 11.83 16.76 -11.23
C SER A 346 10.98 17.27 -12.40
N TRP A 347 11.37 18.41 -13.00
CA TRP A 347 10.70 18.95 -14.19
C TRP A 347 10.82 17.99 -15.39
N ILE A 348 12.01 17.47 -15.65
CA ILE A 348 12.23 16.49 -16.72
C ILE A 348 11.35 15.27 -16.50
N PHE A 349 11.36 14.68 -15.31
CA PHE A 349 10.54 13.50 -15.00
C PHE A 349 9.03 13.77 -15.10
N ALA A 350 8.57 14.95 -14.64
CA ALA A 350 7.17 15.34 -14.78
C ALA A 350 6.76 15.47 -16.25
N MET A 351 7.65 15.99 -17.10
CA MET A 351 7.37 16.14 -18.52
C MET A 351 7.40 14.82 -19.27
N ASP A 352 8.37 13.96 -18.99
CA ASP A 352 8.43 12.61 -19.55
C ASP A 352 7.17 11.80 -19.22
N ALA A 353 6.63 11.97 -18.01
CA ALA A 353 5.43 11.26 -17.56
C ALA A 353 4.16 11.71 -18.29
N VAL A 354 4.10 12.95 -18.78
CA VAL A 354 2.97 13.46 -19.57
C VAL A 354 3.18 13.15 -21.06
N ALA A 355 4.43 13.18 -21.53
CA ALA A 355 4.82 12.95 -22.92
C ALA A 355 4.91 11.46 -23.31
N VAL A 356 4.35 10.54 -22.52
CA VAL A 356 4.42 9.10 -22.79
C VAL A 356 3.76 8.74 -24.14
N PRO A 357 4.32 7.79 -24.92
CA PRO A 357 3.75 7.38 -26.21
C PRO A 357 2.32 6.86 -26.12
N SER A 358 1.98 6.20 -25.02
CA SER A 358 0.64 5.66 -24.75
C SER A 358 -0.39 6.71 -24.32
N GLY A 359 0.03 7.95 -24.03
CA GLY A 359 -0.86 9.06 -23.70
C GLY A 359 -1.50 9.62 -24.98
N ASN A 360 -2.82 9.78 -24.95
CA ASN A 360 -3.63 10.35 -26.04
C ASN A 360 -4.45 11.58 -25.58
N SER A 361 -4.12 12.13 -24.41
CA SER A 361 -4.68 13.42 -23.99
C SER A 361 -4.04 14.57 -24.77
N ILE A 362 -4.77 15.68 -24.87
CA ILE A 362 -4.25 16.89 -25.52
C ILE A 362 -3.00 17.45 -24.82
N VAL A 363 -2.89 17.21 -23.51
CA VAL A 363 -1.71 17.59 -22.72
C VAL A 363 -0.51 16.71 -23.08
N SER A 364 -0.72 15.43 -23.37
CA SER A 364 0.32 14.53 -23.86
C SER A 364 0.83 14.92 -25.25
N ASP A 365 -0.07 15.32 -26.15
CA ASP A 365 0.30 15.81 -27.49
C ASP A 365 1.13 17.08 -27.42
N TRP A 366 0.73 18.01 -26.54
CA TRP A 366 1.49 19.22 -26.26
C TRP A 366 2.86 18.92 -25.65
N ALA A 367 2.93 18.05 -24.64
CA ALA A 367 4.17 17.70 -23.98
C ALA A 367 5.17 17.02 -24.93
N ARG A 368 4.68 16.30 -25.96
CA ARG A 368 5.49 15.74 -27.05
C ARG A 368 5.87 16.75 -28.13
N GLY A 369 5.38 17.99 -28.06
CA GLY A 369 5.61 19.03 -29.06
C GLY A 369 4.85 18.83 -30.37
N GLN A 370 3.79 18.02 -30.38
CA GLN A 370 2.98 17.77 -31.58
C GLN A 370 2.00 18.92 -31.87
N ILE A 371 1.59 19.64 -30.82
CA ILE A 371 0.71 20.81 -30.89
C ILE A 371 1.31 21.95 -30.08
N THR A 372 0.91 23.19 -30.40
CA THR A 372 1.32 24.38 -29.67
C THR A 372 0.56 24.53 -28.34
N LEU A 373 1.11 25.35 -27.43
CA LEU A 373 0.43 25.69 -26.17
C LEU A 373 -0.95 26.32 -26.39
N GLY A 374 -1.08 27.18 -27.42
CA GLY A 374 -2.34 27.84 -27.75
C GLY A 374 -3.41 26.85 -28.21
N GLU A 375 -3.03 25.88 -29.04
CA GLU A 375 -3.91 24.79 -29.49
C GLU A 375 -4.30 23.87 -28.33
N MET A 376 -3.35 23.55 -27.43
CA MET A 376 -3.63 22.77 -26.23
C MET A 376 -4.72 23.42 -25.38
N PHE A 377 -4.61 24.73 -25.11
CA PHE A 377 -5.64 25.45 -24.34
C PHE A 377 -6.95 25.58 -25.09
N ALA A 378 -6.93 25.80 -26.41
CA ALA A 378 -8.13 25.90 -27.22
C ALA A 378 -8.90 24.58 -27.31
N GLY A 379 -8.19 23.44 -27.34
CA GLY A 379 -8.79 22.11 -27.35
C GLY A 379 -9.05 21.52 -25.96
N PHE A 380 -8.69 22.22 -24.88
CA PHE A 380 -8.94 21.77 -23.51
C PHE A 380 -10.43 21.87 -23.21
N GLY A 381 -11.11 20.72 -23.11
CA GLY A 381 -12.55 20.65 -22.90
C GLY A 381 -12.96 19.56 -21.92
N THR A 382 -14.25 19.50 -21.61
CA THR A 382 -14.84 18.48 -20.73
C THR A 382 -14.63 17.06 -21.27
N SER A 383 -14.52 16.90 -22.59
CA SER A 383 -14.22 15.62 -23.25
C SER A 383 -12.93 14.98 -22.75
N GLN A 384 -11.91 15.77 -22.38
CA GLN A 384 -10.65 15.25 -21.84
C GLN A 384 -10.85 14.52 -20.49
N TRP A 385 -11.92 14.85 -19.76
CA TRP A 385 -12.22 14.31 -18.44
C TRP A 385 -13.35 13.27 -18.45
N THR A 386 -14.26 13.34 -19.42
CA THR A 386 -15.44 12.48 -19.49
C THR A 386 -15.27 11.29 -20.42
N ASP A 387 -14.36 11.35 -21.39
CA ASP A 387 -14.13 10.24 -22.32
C ASP A 387 -13.24 9.16 -21.65
N PRO A 388 -13.75 7.92 -21.48
CA PRO A 388 -13.00 6.85 -20.84
C PRO A 388 -11.77 6.39 -21.62
N ASN A 389 -11.64 6.76 -22.90
CA ASN A 389 -10.48 6.41 -23.72
C ASN A 389 -9.32 7.39 -23.52
N ILE A 390 -9.50 8.51 -22.81
CA ILE A 390 -8.46 9.51 -22.62
C ILE A 390 -7.51 9.08 -21.49
N ARG A 391 -6.24 8.98 -21.86
CA ARG A 391 -5.11 8.69 -21.01
C ARG A 391 -4.18 9.89 -20.96
N TRP A 392 -4.10 10.48 -19.77
CA TRP A 392 -3.38 11.73 -19.49
C TRP A 392 -1.86 11.59 -19.40
N GLY A 393 -1.36 10.40 -19.08
CA GLY A 393 0.07 10.21 -18.92
C GLY A 393 0.47 8.80 -18.48
N GLU A 394 1.61 8.74 -17.80
CA GLU A 394 2.18 7.53 -17.22
C GLU A 394 1.28 6.97 -16.11
N ILE A 395 1.14 5.65 -16.12
CA ILE A 395 0.46 4.86 -15.09
C ILE A 395 1.46 3.80 -14.58
N SER A 396 1.29 3.35 -13.34
CA SER A 396 2.10 2.26 -12.80
C SER A 396 1.85 0.94 -13.53
N PHE A 397 2.84 0.05 -13.48
CA PHE A 397 2.77 -1.30 -14.08
C PHE A 397 2.14 -2.36 -13.18
N ASN A 398 1.62 -1.97 -12.02
CA ASN A 398 1.04 -2.90 -11.07
C ASN A 398 -0.48 -3.08 -11.32
N GLU A 399 -1.11 -3.97 -10.56
CA GLU A 399 -2.55 -4.28 -10.70
C GLU A 399 -3.49 -3.10 -10.38
N TRP A 400 -3.01 -2.06 -9.70
CA TRP A 400 -3.81 -0.88 -9.38
C TRP A 400 -3.72 0.20 -10.47
N GLU A 401 -2.68 0.21 -11.31
CA GLU A 401 -2.51 1.12 -12.45
C GLU A 401 -2.67 2.62 -12.11
N VAL A 402 -2.10 3.05 -10.98
CA VAL A 402 -2.25 4.43 -10.51
C VAL A 402 -1.56 5.43 -11.46
N PRO A 403 -2.20 6.56 -11.79
CA PRO A 403 -1.56 7.60 -12.60
C PRO A 403 -0.38 8.22 -11.84
N LEU A 404 0.83 8.07 -12.38
CA LEU A 404 2.08 8.57 -11.79
C LEU A 404 2.36 10.03 -12.16
N TRP A 405 1.84 10.49 -13.29
CA TRP A 405 2.09 11.83 -13.80
C TRP A 405 1.76 12.95 -12.79
N PRO A 406 0.63 12.96 -12.03
CA PRO A 406 0.34 14.05 -11.11
C PRO A 406 1.33 14.07 -9.94
N MET A 407 1.84 12.89 -9.55
CA MET A 407 2.82 12.82 -8.47
C MET A 407 4.17 13.40 -8.85
N LYS A 408 4.62 13.12 -10.07
CA LYS A 408 5.87 13.71 -10.58
C LYS A 408 5.77 15.23 -10.66
N TRP A 409 4.58 15.77 -10.94
CA TRP A 409 4.30 17.21 -10.79
C TRP A 409 4.38 17.70 -9.34
N VAL A 410 3.94 16.91 -8.36
CA VAL A 410 4.14 17.26 -6.95
C VAL A 410 5.62 17.35 -6.58
N MET A 411 6.50 16.56 -7.22
CA MET A 411 7.94 16.71 -7.03
C MET A 411 8.46 18.06 -7.52
N VAL A 412 7.95 18.54 -8.67
CA VAL A 412 8.25 19.89 -9.18
C VAL A 412 7.81 20.95 -8.19
N ILE A 413 6.61 20.81 -7.64
CA ILE A 413 6.08 21.72 -6.61
C ILE A 413 6.98 21.72 -5.37
N GLY A 414 7.36 20.54 -4.86
CA GLY A 414 8.26 20.42 -3.72
C GLY A 414 9.63 21.05 -3.98
N GLY A 415 10.23 20.79 -5.14
CA GLY A 415 11.50 21.41 -5.54
C GLY A 415 11.40 22.92 -5.68
N LEU A 416 10.31 23.44 -6.25
CA LEU A 416 10.07 24.88 -6.36
C LEU A 416 9.91 25.52 -4.99
N LEU A 417 9.12 24.92 -4.09
CA LEU A 417 8.96 25.38 -2.71
C LEU A 417 10.31 25.42 -1.98
N LEU A 418 11.15 24.41 -2.18
CA LEU A 418 12.48 24.34 -1.57
C LEU A 418 13.40 25.45 -2.08
N VAL A 419 13.41 25.71 -3.38
CA VAL A 419 14.16 26.83 -3.98
C VAL A 419 13.66 28.17 -3.44
N LEU A 420 12.34 28.38 -3.44
CA LEU A 420 11.72 29.60 -2.90
C LEU A 420 12.09 29.80 -1.41
N GLN A 421 12.03 28.74 -0.61
CA GLN A 421 12.41 28.81 0.80
C GLN A 421 13.89 29.14 0.99
N GLY A 422 14.77 28.62 0.12
CA GLY A 422 16.17 29.03 0.08
C GLY A 422 16.35 30.52 -0.21
N VAL A 423 15.59 31.07 -1.15
CA VAL A 423 15.62 32.51 -1.47
C VAL A 423 15.14 33.33 -0.27
N SER A 424 14.09 32.89 0.42
CA SER A 424 13.61 33.51 1.67
C SER A 424 14.73 33.53 2.72
N LYS A 425 15.41 32.39 2.94
CA LYS A 425 16.49 32.26 3.92
C LYS A 425 17.69 33.14 3.60
N VAL A 426 18.20 33.10 2.36
CA VAL A 426 19.32 33.95 1.94
C VAL A 426 18.97 35.44 2.06
N SER A 427 17.75 35.83 1.74
CA SER A 427 17.31 37.22 1.92
C SER A 427 17.32 37.65 3.39
N LYS A 428 16.99 36.73 4.33
CA LYS A 428 17.08 36.96 5.77
C LYS A 428 18.54 37.08 6.22
N ASP A 429 19.41 36.20 5.75
CA ASP A 429 20.84 36.21 6.09
C ASP A 429 21.53 37.48 5.60
N ILE A 430 21.26 37.90 4.36
CA ILE A 430 21.77 39.16 3.79
C ILE A 430 21.31 40.36 4.62
N ARG A 431 20.04 40.37 5.06
CA ARG A 431 19.48 41.43 5.90
C ARG A 431 20.12 41.45 7.29
N GLU A 432 20.45 40.30 7.87
CA GLU A 432 21.16 40.21 9.15
C GLU A 432 22.60 40.73 9.02
N ILE A 433 23.31 40.34 7.96
CA ILE A 433 24.66 40.84 7.64
C ILE A 433 24.64 42.37 7.45
N ALA A 434 23.66 42.89 6.71
CA ALA A 434 23.53 44.32 6.43
C ALA A 434 23.19 45.16 7.67
N ARG A 435 22.53 44.57 8.67
CA ARG A 435 22.18 45.25 9.93
C ARG A 435 23.36 45.32 10.92
N GLY A 436 24.40 44.52 10.74
CA GLY A 436 25.64 44.61 11.50
C GLY A 436 25.53 44.33 13.00
N ASN A 437 24.45 43.70 13.45
CA ASN A 437 24.25 43.26 14.85
C ASN A 437 24.86 41.88 15.10
#